data_AF-A0A0F9UWU4-F1
#
_entry.id   AF-A0A0F9UWU4-F1
#
_cell.length_a   1.000
_cell.length_b   1.000
_cell.length_c   1.000
_cell.angle_alpha   90.00
_cell.angle_beta   90.00
_cell.angle_gamma   90.00
#
_symmetry.space_group_name_H-M   'P 1'
#
loop_
_entity.id
_entity.type
_entity.pdbx_description
1 polymer ?
#
loop_
_entity_poly.entity_id
_entity_poly.type
_entity_poly.pdbx_seq_one_letter_code
_entity_poly.pdbx_strand_id
1 'polypeptide(L)'
;MKEVAFDLGNIILSVDFAPFIKEWHHQGISLTARAEVFFDDLHAQQDIGTTTVDRCLRERFNLKGYELRRLLQAWNDSIDVSETMAAFLQELKKKDHTIAILSNMGSEHAEVMRRKFPAIFHNNILHLSYEVGARKPTKLYFQSFMMDHPEFKGAAFIDDRPENLVVGDRYGLRGYQFELSKFDTLSDKGKEFELNLLRNHIGGLKKTGCYIV
;
A
#
# COMPACT_ATOMS: atom_id res chain seq x y z
N MET A 1 -9.31 22.18 1.16
CA MET A 1 -9.05 21.22 0.08
C MET A 1 -7.58 21.15 -0.25
N LYS A 2 -6.98 19.96 -0.11
CA LYS A 2 -5.63 19.62 -0.55
C LYS A 2 -5.64 18.19 -1.06
N GLU A 3 -4.84 17.93 -2.07
CA GLU A 3 -4.55 16.62 -2.63
C GLU A 3 -3.54 15.91 -1.71
N VAL A 4 -3.77 14.61 -1.47
CA VAL A 4 -2.88 13.77 -0.68
C VAL A 4 -2.87 12.34 -1.23
N ALA A 5 -1.68 11.81 -1.43
CA ALA A 5 -1.44 10.45 -1.89
C ALA A 5 -0.97 9.58 -0.72
N PHE A 6 -1.50 8.37 -0.61
CA PHE A 6 -1.08 7.37 0.37
C PHE A 6 -0.68 6.09 -0.34
N ASP A 7 0.40 5.46 0.12
CA ASP A 7 0.51 4.01 -0.03
C ASP A 7 -0.58 3.29 0.77
N LEU A 8 -0.82 2.04 0.44
CA LEU A 8 -1.83 1.21 1.07
C LEU A 8 -1.17 0.23 2.06
N GLY A 9 -0.22 -0.59 1.59
CA GLY A 9 0.51 -1.55 2.43
C GLY A 9 1.37 -0.85 3.48
N ASN A 10 1.34 -1.34 4.72
CA ASN A 10 2.06 -0.78 5.88
C ASN A 10 1.77 0.69 6.21
N ILE A 11 0.79 1.33 5.56
CA ILE A 11 0.29 2.68 5.89
C ILE A 11 -1.14 2.59 6.37
N ILE A 12 -2.03 2.06 5.53
CA ILE A 12 -3.46 1.89 5.84
C ILE A 12 -3.75 0.42 6.17
N LEU A 13 -2.99 -0.49 5.57
CA LEU A 13 -3.08 -1.93 5.80
C LEU A 13 -1.94 -2.43 6.67
N SER A 14 -2.26 -3.31 7.61
CA SER A 14 -1.27 -4.25 8.11
C SER A 14 -1.06 -5.34 7.06
N VAL A 15 0.20 -5.76 6.90
CA VAL A 15 0.59 -6.82 5.96
C VAL A 15 1.38 -7.87 6.72
N ASP A 16 0.91 -9.12 6.74
CA ASP A 16 1.58 -10.26 7.37
C ASP A 16 1.50 -11.51 6.49
N PHE A 17 2.60 -11.85 5.84
CA PHE A 17 2.71 -13.05 5.02
C PHE A 17 3.16 -14.30 5.80
N ALA A 18 3.43 -14.20 7.11
CA ALA A 18 3.87 -15.34 7.91
C ALA A 18 2.89 -16.52 7.90
N PRO A 19 1.55 -16.31 7.97
CA PRO A 19 0.58 -17.41 7.84
C PRO A 19 0.66 -18.11 6.49
N PHE A 20 0.87 -17.38 5.39
CA PHE A 20 1.05 -17.96 4.06
C PHE A 20 2.34 -18.78 3.98
N ILE A 21 3.46 -18.26 4.48
CA ILE A 21 4.75 -18.98 4.52
C ILE A 21 4.60 -20.26 5.34
N LYS A 22 3.96 -20.19 6.51
CA LYS A 22 3.70 -21.35 7.35
C LYS A 22 2.85 -22.40 6.62
N GLU A 23 1.81 -21.96 5.92
CA GLU A 23 0.97 -22.84 5.12
C GLU A 23 1.77 -23.47 3.96
N TRP A 24 2.62 -22.70 3.29
CA TRP A 24 3.51 -23.18 2.23
C TRP A 24 4.39 -24.33 2.70
N HIS A 25 5.02 -24.20 3.86
CA HIS A 25 5.84 -25.26 4.43
C HIS A 25 5.01 -26.47 4.87
N HIS A 26 3.83 -26.25 5.45
CA HIS A 26 2.94 -27.32 5.87
C HIS A 26 2.48 -28.20 4.70
N GLN A 27 2.20 -27.60 3.53
CA GLN A 27 1.83 -28.34 2.32
C GLN A 27 3.00 -29.05 1.64
N GLY A 28 4.22 -28.99 2.19
CA GLY A 28 5.38 -29.72 1.66
C GLY A 28 5.94 -29.18 0.33
N ILE A 29 5.48 -28.01 -0.13
CA ILE A 29 5.94 -27.34 -1.37
C ILE A 29 7.43 -26.94 -1.23
N SER A 30 7.88 -26.77 0.01
CA SER A 30 9.23 -26.43 0.45
C SER A 30 10.36 -27.36 -0.02
N LEU A 31 10.09 -28.55 -0.56
CA LEU A 31 11.15 -29.49 -0.96
C LEU A 31 11.80 -29.17 -2.32
N THR A 32 11.15 -28.37 -3.16
CA THR A 32 11.66 -28.04 -4.52
C THR A 32 11.81 -26.54 -4.77
N ALA A 33 11.13 -25.67 -4.01
CA ALA A 33 11.28 -24.22 -4.11
C ALA A 33 11.27 -23.57 -2.71
N ARG A 34 12.25 -22.69 -2.47
CA ARG A 34 12.29 -21.84 -1.27
C ARG A 34 11.16 -20.81 -1.38
N ALA A 35 10.34 -20.70 -0.35
CA ALA A 35 9.18 -19.82 -0.36
C ALA A 35 9.60 -18.37 -0.68
N GLU A 36 10.74 -17.93 -0.13
CA GLU A 36 11.27 -16.58 -0.30
C GLU A 36 11.60 -16.26 -1.77
N VAL A 37 12.20 -17.20 -2.50
CA VAL A 37 12.52 -17.04 -3.93
C VAL A 37 11.25 -16.98 -4.78
N PHE A 38 10.26 -17.80 -4.42
CA PHE A 38 8.95 -17.73 -5.06
C PHE A 38 8.26 -16.38 -4.79
N PHE A 39 8.34 -15.88 -3.55
CA PHE A 39 7.78 -14.60 -3.14
C PHE A 39 8.35 -13.44 -3.93
N ASP A 40 9.68 -13.35 -4.07
CA ASP A 40 10.31 -12.23 -4.76
C ASP A 40 9.91 -12.16 -6.24
N ASP A 41 9.90 -13.30 -6.93
CA ASP A 41 9.52 -13.36 -8.35
C ASP A 41 8.00 -13.16 -8.55
N LEU A 42 7.18 -13.80 -7.71
CA LEU A 42 5.73 -13.68 -7.79
C LEU A 42 5.26 -12.27 -7.45
N HIS A 43 5.79 -11.65 -6.37
CA HIS A 43 5.43 -10.27 -6.00
C HIS A 43 5.72 -9.30 -7.13
N ALA A 44 6.88 -9.41 -7.78
CA ALA A 44 7.22 -8.54 -8.90
C ALA A 44 6.21 -8.65 -10.05
N GLN A 45 5.84 -9.88 -10.42
CA GLN A 45 4.96 -10.17 -11.55
C GLN A 45 3.49 -9.84 -11.25
N GLN A 46 2.98 -10.19 -10.07
CA GLN A 46 1.60 -9.90 -9.71
C GLN A 46 1.35 -8.40 -9.55
N ASP A 47 2.34 -7.66 -9.01
CA ASP A 47 2.21 -6.22 -8.80
C ASP A 47 2.07 -5.49 -10.12
N ILE A 48 2.56 -6.04 -11.25
CA ILE A 48 2.38 -5.44 -12.57
C ILE A 48 1.31 -6.13 -13.42
N GLY A 49 0.52 -7.03 -12.82
CA GLY A 49 -0.62 -7.67 -13.47
C GLY A 49 -0.24 -8.73 -14.51
N THR A 50 1.00 -9.20 -14.57
CA THR A 50 1.40 -10.24 -15.54
C THR A 50 0.95 -11.65 -15.13
N THR A 51 0.63 -11.84 -13.85
CA THR A 51 0.13 -13.11 -13.30
C THR A 51 -0.68 -12.88 -12.02
N THR A 52 -1.28 -13.95 -11.47
CA THR A 52 -1.89 -14.00 -10.14
C THR A 52 -1.23 -15.08 -9.29
N VAL A 53 -1.45 -15.02 -7.97
CA VAL A 53 -1.00 -16.06 -7.03
C VAL A 53 -1.67 -17.38 -7.36
N ASP A 54 -2.99 -17.42 -7.60
CA ASP A 54 -3.70 -18.64 -8.03
C ASP A 54 -3.08 -19.26 -9.28
N ARG A 55 -2.82 -18.44 -10.31
CA ARG A 55 -2.23 -18.92 -11.56
C ARG A 55 -0.83 -19.49 -11.33
N CYS A 56 0.02 -18.78 -10.60
CA CYS A 56 1.38 -19.26 -10.33
C CYS A 56 1.41 -20.53 -9.49
N LEU A 57 0.56 -20.64 -8.47
CA LEU A 57 0.43 -21.86 -7.66
C LEU A 57 -0.02 -23.06 -8.49
N ARG A 58 -0.96 -22.86 -9.42
CA ARG A 58 -1.42 -23.92 -10.34
C ARG A 58 -0.35 -24.30 -11.36
N GLU A 59 0.27 -23.33 -12.03
CA GLU A 59 1.14 -23.60 -13.17
C GLU A 59 2.53 -24.09 -12.75
N ARG A 60 3.12 -23.49 -11.69
CA ARG A 60 4.49 -23.82 -11.28
C ARG A 60 4.56 -25.02 -10.33
N PHE A 61 3.50 -25.28 -9.57
CA PHE A 61 3.48 -26.31 -8.54
C PHE A 61 2.38 -27.36 -8.72
N ASN A 62 1.56 -27.24 -9.78
CA ASN A 62 0.45 -28.16 -10.07
C ASN A 62 -0.54 -28.31 -8.89
N LEU A 63 -0.66 -27.29 -8.04
CA LEU A 63 -1.54 -27.33 -6.87
C LEU A 63 -3.00 -27.25 -7.28
N LYS A 64 -3.83 -28.10 -6.67
CA LYS A 64 -5.27 -28.19 -6.93
C LYS A 64 -6.02 -28.51 -5.64
N GLY A 65 -7.30 -28.14 -5.59
CA GLY A 65 -8.17 -28.54 -4.48
C GLY A 65 -7.80 -27.89 -3.14
N TYR A 66 -7.57 -28.71 -2.12
CA TYR A 66 -7.47 -28.25 -0.73
C TYR A 66 -6.25 -27.35 -0.48
N GLU A 67 -5.07 -27.77 -0.92
CA GLU A 67 -3.78 -27.09 -0.67
C GLU A 67 -3.79 -25.69 -1.29
N LEU A 68 -4.26 -25.60 -2.55
CA LEU A 68 -4.42 -24.34 -3.25
C LEU A 68 -5.39 -23.39 -2.52
N ARG A 69 -6.55 -23.88 -2.09
CA ARG A 69 -7.52 -23.05 -1.34
C ARG A 69 -6.95 -22.53 -0.04
N ARG A 70 -6.20 -23.36 0.69
CA ARG A 70 -5.53 -22.97 1.93
C ARG A 70 -4.51 -21.85 1.71
N LEU A 71 -3.68 -21.97 0.68
CA LEU A 71 -2.69 -20.96 0.33
C LEU A 71 -3.33 -19.66 -0.13
N LEU A 72 -4.35 -19.72 -0.99
CA LEU A 72 -5.07 -18.52 -1.43
C LEU A 72 -5.81 -17.84 -0.26
N GLN A 73 -6.35 -18.62 0.67
CA GLN A 73 -6.95 -18.05 1.87
C GLN A 73 -5.90 -17.34 2.73
N ALA A 74 -4.77 -18.01 3.01
CA ALA A 74 -3.68 -17.41 3.78
C ALA A 74 -3.07 -16.18 3.09
N TRP A 75 -3.04 -16.17 1.75
CA TRP A 75 -2.64 -15.03 0.94
C TRP A 75 -3.63 -13.86 1.11
N ASN A 76 -4.92 -14.11 0.98
CA ASN A 76 -5.95 -13.08 1.10
C ASN A 76 -6.14 -12.56 2.54
N ASP A 77 -5.78 -13.36 3.54
CA ASP A 77 -5.77 -12.99 4.95
C ASP A 77 -4.47 -12.31 5.39
N SER A 78 -3.48 -12.17 4.50
CA SER A 78 -2.24 -11.46 4.79
C SER A 78 -2.40 -9.94 4.89
N ILE A 79 -3.59 -9.40 4.57
CA ILE A 79 -3.88 -7.98 4.62
C ILE A 79 -5.10 -7.68 5.48
N ASP A 80 -5.00 -6.63 6.30
CA ASP A 80 -6.12 -6.13 7.09
C ASP A 80 -6.04 -4.60 7.24
N VAL A 81 -7.18 -3.93 7.45
CA VAL A 81 -7.21 -2.46 7.57
C VAL A 81 -6.95 -2.01 9.00
N SER A 82 -6.08 -1.03 9.16
CA SER A 82 -5.99 -0.26 10.40
C SER A 82 -7.22 0.61 10.58
N GLU A 83 -8.00 0.35 11.63
CA GLU A 83 -9.16 1.17 11.99
C GLU A 83 -8.77 2.63 12.25
N THR A 84 -7.61 2.85 12.89
CA THR A 84 -7.09 4.20 13.16
C THR A 84 -6.81 4.96 11.87
N MET A 85 -6.14 4.32 10.89
CA MET A 85 -5.84 4.97 9.62
C MET A 85 -7.08 5.10 8.74
N ALA A 86 -8.01 4.14 8.78
CA ALA A 86 -9.31 4.29 8.12
C ALA A 86 -10.11 5.48 8.67
N ALA A 87 -10.12 5.67 9.99
CA ALA A 87 -10.74 6.82 10.64
C ALA A 87 -10.03 8.14 10.24
N PHE A 88 -8.70 8.12 10.14
CA PHE A 88 -7.92 9.26 9.67
C PHE A 88 -8.25 9.64 8.22
N LEU A 89 -8.37 8.67 7.31
CA LEU A 89 -8.80 8.91 5.92
C LEU A 89 -10.21 9.53 5.87
N GLN A 90 -11.13 9.04 6.70
CA GLN A 90 -12.47 9.63 6.80
C GLN A 90 -12.44 11.07 7.34
N GLU A 91 -11.59 11.37 8.33
CA GLU A 91 -11.37 12.73 8.83
C GLU A 91 -10.92 13.66 7.70
N LEU A 92 -9.94 13.23 6.90
CA LEU A 92 -9.44 13.99 5.76
C LEU A 92 -10.54 14.24 4.73
N LYS A 93 -11.34 13.22 4.40
CA LYS A 93 -12.48 13.39 3.48
C LYS A 93 -13.51 14.40 3.99
N LYS A 94 -13.84 14.39 5.28
CA LYS A 94 -14.75 15.37 5.91
C LYS A 94 -14.21 16.81 5.87
N LYS A 95 -12.91 16.98 5.66
CA LYS A 95 -12.23 18.29 5.47
C LYS A 95 -12.01 18.63 3.99
N ASP A 96 -12.75 17.97 3.10
CA ASP A 96 -12.68 18.13 1.64
C ASP A 96 -11.27 17.90 1.07
N HIS A 97 -10.55 16.90 1.58
CA HIS A 97 -9.31 16.44 0.94
C HIS A 97 -9.60 15.48 -0.22
N THR A 98 -8.88 15.67 -1.32
CA THR A 98 -8.84 14.70 -2.43
C THR A 98 -7.75 13.69 -2.12
N ILE A 99 -8.12 12.41 -2.04
CA ILE A 99 -7.22 11.34 -1.62
C ILE A 99 -7.00 10.41 -2.81
N ALA A 100 -5.72 10.14 -3.10
CA ALA A 100 -5.30 9.07 -4.01
C ALA A 100 -4.59 7.95 -3.23
N ILE A 101 -4.81 6.72 -3.68
CA ILE A 101 -4.11 5.53 -3.21
C ILE A 101 -3.13 5.09 -4.31
N LEU A 102 -1.83 5.18 -4.02
CA LEU A 102 -0.76 4.77 -4.91
C LEU A 102 -0.14 3.49 -4.33
N SER A 103 -0.64 2.32 -4.75
CA SER A 103 -0.27 1.04 -4.17
C SER A 103 0.40 0.09 -5.16
N ASN A 104 1.46 -0.56 -4.72
CA ASN A 104 1.92 -1.81 -5.33
C ASN A 104 1.01 -2.94 -4.81
N MET A 105 0.18 -3.50 -5.68
CA MET A 105 -0.80 -4.50 -5.30
C MET A 105 -1.18 -5.36 -6.51
N GLY A 106 -1.34 -6.67 -6.30
CA GLY A 106 -1.92 -7.59 -7.28
C GLY A 106 -3.46 -7.59 -7.29
N SER A 107 -4.06 -8.12 -8.35
CA SER A 107 -5.52 -8.12 -8.55
C SER A 107 -6.31 -8.85 -7.45
N GLU A 108 -5.77 -9.93 -6.88
CA GLU A 108 -6.44 -10.72 -5.85
C GLU A 108 -6.63 -9.92 -4.55
N HIS A 109 -5.59 -9.21 -4.11
CA HIS A 109 -5.70 -8.30 -2.96
C HIS A 109 -6.60 -7.10 -3.26
N ALA A 110 -6.58 -6.58 -4.50
CA ALA A 110 -7.51 -5.53 -4.90
C ALA A 110 -8.98 -5.98 -4.78
N GLU A 111 -9.30 -7.23 -5.17
CA GLU A 111 -10.63 -7.80 -4.99
C GLU A 111 -11.01 -7.96 -3.50
N VAL A 112 -10.08 -8.45 -2.68
CA VAL A 112 -10.27 -8.55 -1.22
C VAL A 112 -10.59 -7.18 -0.64
N MET A 113 -9.85 -6.15 -1.03
CA MET A 113 -10.04 -4.79 -0.55
C MET A 113 -11.37 -4.18 -1.01
N ARG A 114 -11.78 -4.38 -2.27
CA ARG A 114 -13.10 -3.94 -2.77
C ARG A 114 -14.24 -4.55 -1.94
N ARG A 115 -14.10 -5.82 -1.54
CA ARG A 115 -15.13 -6.54 -0.77
C ARG A 115 -15.12 -6.20 0.71
N LYS A 116 -13.95 -6.23 1.36
CA LYS A 116 -13.80 -6.02 2.81
C LYS A 116 -13.88 -4.54 3.18
N PHE A 117 -13.38 -3.65 2.33
CA PHE A 117 -13.19 -2.22 2.63
C PHE A 117 -13.64 -1.28 1.50
N PRO A 118 -14.91 -1.38 1.05
CA PRO A 118 -15.41 -0.65 -0.12
C PRO A 118 -15.30 0.87 0.03
N ALA A 119 -15.38 1.41 1.25
CA ALA A 119 -15.25 2.85 1.48
C ALA A 119 -13.86 3.40 1.09
N ILE A 120 -12.80 2.61 1.23
CA ILE A 120 -11.44 3.01 0.81
C ILE A 120 -11.33 2.96 -0.71
N PHE A 121 -11.91 1.93 -1.36
CA PHE A 121 -11.77 1.75 -2.81
C PHE A 121 -12.71 2.64 -3.62
N HIS A 122 -13.93 2.90 -3.15
CA HIS A 122 -14.93 3.64 -3.93
C HIS A 122 -14.84 5.15 -3.77
N ASN A 123 -14.30 5.64 -2.64
CA ASN A 123 -14.30 7.08 -2.34
C ASN A 123 -12.99 7.78 -2.69
N ASN A 124 -11.98 7.05 -3.17
CA ASN A 124 -10.64 7.57 -3.43
C ASN A 124 -10.22 7.32 -4.88
N ILE A 125 -9.29 8.13 -5.36
CA ILE A 125 -8.60 7.87 -6.63
C ILE A 125 -7.68 6.67 -6.41
N LEU A 126 -7.71 5.69 -7.31
CA LEU A 126 -6.88 4.48 -7.22
C LEU A 126 -5.87 4.48 -8.36
N HIS A 127 -4.59 4.33 -8.02
CA HIS A 127 -3.50 4.10 -8.97
C HIS A 127 -2.80 2.79 -8.58
N LEU A 128 -3.36 1.67 -9.04
CA LEU A 128 -2.94 0.33 -8.62
C LEU A 128 -1.95 -0.23 -9.63
N SER A 129 -0.80 -0.71 -9.16
CA SER A 129 0.29 -1.15 -10.03
C SER A 129 -0.12 -2.23 -11.05
N TYR A 130 -1.02 -3.15 -10.68
CA TYR A 130 -1.46 -4.22 -11.58
C TYR A 130 -2.33 -3.71 -12.74
N GLU A 131 -3.05 -2.60 -12.56
CA GLU A 131 -3.88 -1.99 -13.59
C GLU A 131 -3.03 -1.18 -14.57
N VAL A 132 -1.97 -0.55 -14.06
CA VAL A 132 -1.12 0.35 -14.83
C VAL A 132 0.08 -0.38 -15.47
N GLY A 133 0.38 -1.60 -15.03
CA GLY A 133 1.49 -2.41 -15.54
C GLY A 133 2.88 -1.92 -15.11
N ALA A 134 2.94 -1.06 -14.09
CA ALA A 134 4.16 -0.51 -13.52
C ALA A 134 4.02 -0.45 -12.01
N ARG A 135 5.14 -0.51 -11.27
CA ARG A 135 5.14 -0.47 -9.80
C ARG A 135 6.04 0.63 -9.27
N LYS A 136 5.78 1.14 -8.07
CA LYS A 136 6.76 1.96 -7.33
C LYS A 136 8.03 1.13 -7.04
N PRO A 137 9.23 1.73 -7.07
CA PRO A 137 9.52 3.14 -7.30
C PRO A 137 9.84 3.48 -8.77
N THR A 138 9.28 2.76 -9.76
CA THR A 138 9.64 3.00 -11.17
C THR A 138 9.18 4.39 -11.64
N LYS A 139 9.97 4.99 -12.54
CA LYS A 139 9.62 6.26 -13.19
C LYS A 139 8.27 6.18 -13.91
N LEU A 140 8.02 5.05 -14.59
CA LEU A 140 6.81 4.83 -15.37
C LEU A 140 5.55 4.93 -14.49
N TYR A 141 5.60 4.36 -13.29
CA TYR A 141 4.47 4.39 -12.35
C TYR A 141 4.11 5.82 -11.89
N PHE A 142 5.11 6.61 -11.49
CA PHE A 142 4.87 7.98 -11.05
C PHE A 142 4.53 8.91 -12.23
N GLN A 143 5.13 8.67 -13.39
CA GLN A 143 4.81 9.42 -14.60
C GLN A 143 3.36 9.22 -15.02
N SER A 144 2.87 7.97 -15.06
CA SER A 144 1.48 7.70 -15.42
C SER A 144 0.51 8.35 -14.43
N PHE A 145 0.77 8.25 -13.13
CA PHE A 145 -0.04 8.92 -12.12
C PHE A 145 -0.12 10.43 -12.36
N MET A 146 1.02 11.10 -12.59
CA MET A 146 1.05 12.55 -12.81
C MET A 146 0.48 12.98 -14.15
N MET A 147 0.40 12.09 -15.15
CA MET A 147 -0.27 12.36 -16.41
C MET A 147 -1.79 12.37 -16.25
N ASP A 148 -2.33 11.41 -15.48
CA ASP A 148 -3.76 11.29 -15.23
C ASP A 148 -4.26 12.28 -14.15
N HIS A 149 -3.39 12.60 -13.19
CA HIS A 149 -3.69 13.39 -11.99
C HIS A 149 -2.68 14.55 -11.76
N PRO A 150 -2.52 15.49 -12.71
CA PRO A 150 -1.57 16.59 -12.58
C PRO A 150 -1.85 17.52 -11.38
N GLU A 151 -3.08 17.52 -10.86
CA GLU A 151 -3.49 18.26 -9.66
C GLU A 151 -2.75 17.81 -8.39
N PHE A 152 -2.19 16.60 -8.35
CA PHE A 152 -1.39 16.11 -7.22
C PHE A 152 0.02 16.72 -7.15
N LYS A 153 0.40 17.61 -8.07
CA LYS A 153 1.69 18.29 -8.00
C LYS A 153 1.78 19.15 -6.73
N GLY A 154 2.73 18.85 -5.86
CA GLY A 154 2.88 19.47 -4.54
C GLY A 154 2.04 18.83 -3.43
N ALA A 155 1.28 17.77 -3.74
CA ALA A 155 0.54 16.99 -2.76
C ALA A 155 1.49 16.31 -1.76
N ALA A 156 0.99 16.03 -0.55
CA ALA A 156 1.69 15.13 0.36
C ALA A 156 1.64 13.70 -0.18
N PHE A 157 2.74 12.95 -0.05
CA PHE A 157 2.80 11.53 -0.37
C PHE A 157 3.34 10.75 0.83
N ILE A 158 2.52 9.86 1.37
CA ILE A 158 2.79 9.08 2.58
C ILE A 158 3.10 7.64 2.15
N ASP A 159 4.28 7.15 2.48
CA ASP A 159 4.76 5.82 2.07
C ASP A 159 5.80 5.32 3.09
N ASP A 160 5.92 4.01 3.29
CA ASP A 160 6.85 3.43 4.27
C ASP A 160 8.27 3.31 3.70
N ARG A 161 8.37 3.26 2.37
CA ARG A 161 9.61 3.01 1.64
C ARG A 161 10.30 4.29 1.18
N PRO A 162 11.51 4.59 1.67
CA PRO A 162 12.27 5.77 1.25
C PRO A 162 12.49 5.85 -0.27
N GLU A 163 12.67 4.71 -0.95
CA GLU A 163 12.85 4.66 -2.39
C GLU A 163 11.62 5.17 -3.17
N ASN A 164 10.42 4.91 -2.67
CA ASN A 164 9.18 5.42 -3.27
C ASN A 164 9.11 6.94 -3.10
N LEU A 165 9.42 7.45 -1.91
CA LEU A 165 9.43 8.88 -1.60
C LEU A 165 10.45 9.64 -2.46
N VAL A 166 11.66 9.09 -2.63
CA VAL A 166 12.72 9.71 -3.45
C VAL A 166 12.30 9.86 -4.91
N VAL A 167 11.61 8.88 -5.48
CA VAL A 167 11.14 9.01 -6.87
C VAL A 167 9.91 9.90 -6.94
N GLY A 168 8.97 9.79 -6.00
CA GLY A 168 7.79 10.67 -5.92
C GLY A 168 8.16 12.15 -5.86
N ASP A 169 9.19 12.52 -5.10
CA ASP A 169 9.72 13.89 -5.02
C ASP A 169 10.16 14.45 -6.38
N ARG A 170 10.80 13.61 -7.21
CA ARG A 170 11.20 14.00 -8.58
C ARG A 170 10.00 14.30 -9.49
N TYR A 171 8.82 13.80 -9.14
CA TYR A 171 7.55 14.06 -9.82
C TYR A 171 6.71 15.14 -9.11
N GLY A 172 7.24 15.77 -8.06
CA GLY A 172 6.64 16.90 -7.36
C GLY A 172 5.78 16.52 -6.15
N LEU A 173 5.85 15.28 -5.67
CA LEU A 173 5.16 14.86 -4.44
C LEU A 173 6.01 15.13 -3.20
N ARG A 174 5.42 15.69 -2.14
CA ARG A 174 6.11 15.95 -0.87
C ARG A 174 6.08 14.70 0.00
N GLY A 175 7.17 13.95 0.01
CA GLY A 175 7.28 12.72 0.77
C GLY A 175 7.16 12.89 2.29
N TYR A 176 6.50 11.94 2.95
CA TYR A 176 6.48 11.73 4.40
C TYR A 176 6.61 10.24 4.67
N GLN A 177 7.66 9.83 5.38
CA GLN A 177 7.83 8.44 5.74
C GLN A 177 6.97 8.11 6.95
N PHE A 178 6.07 7.16 6.79
CA PHE A 178 5.21 6.65 7.86
C PHE A 178 5.22 5.13 7.80
N GLU A 179 5.11 4.46 8.94
CA GLU A 179 5.00 3.00 8.97
C GLU A 179 4.05 2.61 10.10
N LEU A 180 2.97 1.93 9.73
CA LEU A 180 1.89 1.53 10.62
C LEU A 180 2.40 0.64 11.76
N SER A 181 3.31 -0.29 11.47
CA SER A 181 3.90 -1.18 12.48
C SER A 181 4.57 -0.40 13.62
N LYS A 182 5.32 0.66 13.27
CA LYS A 182 5.99 1.55 14.24
C LYS A 182 4.96 2.41 14.97
N PHE A 183 4.01 2.97 14.23
CA PHE A 183 2.91 3.74 14.79
C PHE A 183 2.13 2.95 15.84
N ASP A 184 1.87 1.67 15.61
CA ASP A 184 1.08 0.84 16.51
C ASP A 184 1.77 0.54 17.84
N THR A 185 3.11 0.62 17.90
CA THR A 185 3.88 0.49 19.14
C THR A 185 3.84 1.74 20.03
N LEU A 186 3.35 2.87 19.52
CA LEU A 186 3.29 4.13 20.27
C LEU A 186 2.18 4.09 21.33
N SER A 187 2.41 4.80 22.44
CA SER A 187 1.34 5.16 23.38
C SER A 187 0.26 6.02 22.71
N ASP A 188 -0.93 6.10 23.28
CA ASP A 188 -2.02 6.94 22.75
C ASP A 188 -1.59 8.39 22.50
N LYS A 189 -0.80 8.97 23.41
CA LYS A 189 -0.22 10.32 23.23
C LYS A 189 0.76 10.38 22.06
N GLY A 190 1.55 9.33 21.86
CA GLY A 190 2.48 9.21 20.73
C GLY A 190 1.75 9.06 19.40
N LYS A 191 0.70 8.24 19.35
CA LYS A 191 -0.18 8.10 18.17
C LYS A 191 -0.82 9.43 17.80
N GLU A 192 -1.39 10.15 18.77
CA GLU A 192 -1.98 11.46 18.51
C GLU A 192 -0.93 12.48 18.04
N PHE A 193 0.28 12.45 18.60
CA PHE A 193 1.37 13.31 18.15
C PHE A 193 1.77 13.03 16.69
N GLU A 194 1.93 11.76 16.33
CA GLU A 194 2.28 11.35 14.96
C GLU A 194 1.18 11.74 13.95
N LEU A 195 -0.10 11.52 14.31
CA LEU A 195 -1.22 11.95 13.46
C LEU A 195 -1.23 13.47 13.28
N ASN A 196 -0.84 14.25 14.29
CA ASN A 196 -0.72 15.71 14.16
C ASN A 196 0.43 16.13 13.25
N LEU A 197 1.58 15.45 13.30
CA LEU A 197 2.65 15.67 12.33
C LEU A 197 2.17 15.40 10.91
N LEU A 198 1.45 14.30 10.72
CA LEU A 198 0.90 13.93 9.43
C LEU A 198 -0.13 14.96 8.91
N ARG A 199 -1.06 15.43 9.77
CA ARG A 199 -1.98 16.53 9.44
C ARG A 199 -1.25 17.79 9.01
N ASN A 200 -0.19 18.17 9.72
CA ASN A 200 0.61 19.35 9.39
C ASN A 200 1.32 19.21 8.05
N HIS A 201 1.89 18.03 7.77
CA HIS A 201 2.51 17.75 6.47
C HIS A 201 1.50 17.81 5.32
N ILE A 202 0.30 17.22 5.51
CA ILE A 202 -0.79 17.25 4.51
C ILE A 202 -1.28 18.68 4.27
N GLY A 203 -1.47 19.47 5.33
CA GLY A 203 -1.88 20.87 5.23
C GLY A 203 -0.89 21.75 4.46
N GLY A 204 0.37 21.32 4.38
CA GLY A 204 1.49 22.14 3.94
C GLY A 204 1.84 23.12 5.05
N LEU A 205 3.11 23.19 5.45
CA LEU A 205 3.59 24.14 6.46
C LEU A 205 2.94 25.51 6.22
N LYS A 206 2.09 25.97 7.16
CA LYS A 206 1.99 27.42 7.36
C LYS A 206 3.42 27.84 7.61
N LYS A 207 3.98 28.72 6.78
CA LYS A 207 5.18 29.46 7.16
C LYS A 207 4.82 30.15 8.47
N THR A 208 5.10 29.52 9.61
CA THR A 208 5.21 30.23 10.87
C THR A 208 6.33 31.23 10.61
N GLY A 209 5.95 32.51 10.62
CA GLY A 209 6.87 33.61 10.39
C GLY A 209 8.11 33.41 11.26
N CYS A 210 9.26 33.69 10.68
CA CYS A 210 10.50 33.97 11.40
C CYS A 210 10.20 34.68 12.73
N TYR A 211 10.42 33.99 13.84
CA TYR A 211 10.94 34.66 15.02
C TYR A 211 12.46 34.48 14.95
N ILE A 212 13.10 35.45 14.31
CA ILE A 212 14.51 35.74 14.56
C ILE A 212 14.53 36.33 15.97
N VAL A 213 15.27 35.68 16.87
CA VAL A 213 15.80 36.31 18.08
C VAL A 213 17.30 36.44 17.87
#